data_AF-A0ABD3P3Y3-F1
#
_entry.id   AF-A0ABD3P3Y3-F1
#
_cell.length_a   1.000
_cell.length_b   1.000
_cell.length_c   1.000
_cell.angle_alpha   90.00
_cell.angle_beta   90.00
_cell.angle_gamma   90.00
#
_symmetry.space_group_name_H-M   'P 1'
#
loop_
_entity.id
_entity.type
_entity.pdbx_description
1 polymer ?
#
loop_
_entity_poly.entity_id
_entity_poly.type
_entity_poly.pdbx_seq_one_letter_code
_entity_poly.pdbx_strand_id
1 'polypeptide(L)'
;MMCGMVPYHRVYSGVGIVPHLLPVGIVIVLWPNILLTSLKSQNNAKKMKTIATFLLAIAPLCLAFAPPATRLSRHSHSHGATQTPSTLFAMPDGGVVITGSAGGVGFAYAGEFMDRGYDVVICDVKDCSAAAKALTARHPTGRVFYTKCDVSDAKSCEDLGKFAKEKLGNIGYWINNAGINGGRRALTELTMQQVETVVKVNLLGILYCTKVAMDIMAEQEGMTGHIFNTVGSGVKGGGTPGYATYGATKRGLPQLTASLVKEIDEGVQGYEKKKTKGSIQVHSLSPGMVFTKLLLDGMYFWTCHNHKHLCHYRFLLFSHILLSLNCHIYLLWKELRKFPFGVLAAQPEEVAADLVPKILAQKTNGGIVEFLTTDRILTKFFERFVLQKKSEYIDDDGNVIKVPGEQYDADGVRALY
;
A
#
# COMPACT_ATOMS: atom_id res chain seq x y z
N MET A 1 -26.68 24.96 62.38
CA MET A 1 -27.13 23.72 63.02
C MET A 1 -28.37 23.24 62.27
N MET A 2 -28.32 22.04 61.71
CA MET A 2 -29.41 21.44 60.91
C MET A 2 -30.60 21.02 61.78
N CYS A 3 -31.81 21.19 61.26
CA CYS A 3 -32.90 20.21 61.38
C CYS A 3 -34.02 20.48 60.37
N GLY A 4 -34.69 19.41 59.90
CA GLY A 4 -35.90 19.45 59.05
C GLY A 4 -35.84 18.38 57.95
N MET A 5 -36.23 17.12 58.19
CA MET A 5 -37.58 16.51 58.13
C MET A 5 -38.16 16.30 56.71
N VAL A 6 -38.47 15.02 56.45
CA VAL A 6 -39.20 14.39 55.31
C VAL A 6 -40.71 14.72 55.39
N PRO A 7 -41.54 14.60 54.31
CA PRO A 7 -42.31 13.34 54.09
C PRO A 7 -42.84 13.02 52.63
N TYR A 8 -43.16 11.73 52.41
CA TYR A 8 -44.34 11.10 51.73
C TYR A 8 -44.74 11.26 50.21
N HIS A 9 -44.69 10.12 49.50
CA HIS A 9 -45.76 9.33 48.79
C HIS A 9 -46.88 9.93 47.87
N ARG A 10 -47.06 9.30 46.68
CA ARG A 10 -48.26 8.58 46.09
C ARG A 10 -48.82 8.98 44.68
N VAL A 11 -48.87 7.95 43.79
CA VAL A 11 -49.88 7.41 42.79
C VAL A 11 -50.44 8.22 41.59
N TYR A 12 -50.37 7.63 40.37
CA TYR A 12 -51.43 7.21 39.38
C TYR A 12 -50.88 7.23 37.93
N SER A 13 -50.68 6.06 37.29
CA SER A 13 -51.55 5.31 36.34
C SER A 13 -51.83 5.97 34.97
N GLY A 14 -51.48 5.28 33.89
CA GLY A 14 -51.94 5.56 32.52
C GLY A 14 -51.45 4.46 31.57
N VAL A 15 -52.38 3.69 31.01
CA VAL A 15 -52.19 2.52 30.13
C VAL A 15 -52.04 2.95 28.66
N GLY A 16 -51.17 2.28 27.90
CA GLY A 16 -51.08 2.38 26.43
C GLY A 16 -50.04 1.41 25.86
N ILE A 17 -50.37 0.72 24.77
CA ILE A 17 -49.85 -0.57 24.29
C ILE A 17 -48.64 -0.43 23.30
N VAL A 18 -47.53 -1.15 23.58
CA VAL A 18 -46.59 -2.02 22.76
C VAL A 18 -46.34 -1.73 21.24
N PRO A 19 -45.18 -2.04 20.55
CA PRO A 19 -43.81 -2.52 20.92
C PRO A 19 -42.58 -1.84 20.21
N HIS A 20 -41.36 -2.29 20.62
CA HIS A 20 -40.12 -2.56 19.84
C HIS A 20 -38.92 -1.57 19.74
N LEU A 21 -37.74 -2.16 20.04
CA LEU A 21 -36.38 -2.00 19.47
C LEU A 21 -35.27 -1.19 20.21
N LEU A 22 -34.31 -1.99 20.72
CA LEU A 22 -32.84 -1.90 20.75
C LEU A 22 -32.07 -0.87 21.64
N PRO A 23 -30.85 -1.25 22.09
CA PRO A 23 -30.17 -0.69 23.26
C PRO A 23 -29.06 0.31 22.89
N VAL A 24 -28.88 1.33 23.75
CA VAL A 24 -27.69 2.19 23.75
C VAL A 24 -27.10 2.13 25.16
N GLY A 25 -25.88 1.65 25.30
CA GLY A 25 -25.22 1.62 26.60
C GLY A 25 -23.78 1.13 26.57
N ILE A 26 -22.86 1.95 26.05
CA ILE A 26 -21.44 1.93 26.48
C ILE A 26 -20.88 3.36 26.36
N VAL A 27 -20.85 4.11 27.46
CA VAL A 27 -19.83 5.12 27.78
C VAL A 27 -19.72 5.16 29.31
N ILE A 28 -18.53 5.40 29.85
CA ILE A 28 -18.15 5.54 31.26
C ILE A 28 -17.60 4.25 31.89
N VAL A 29 -16.33 3.94 31.59
CA VAL A 29 -15.32 3.66 32.61
C VAL A 29 -13.98 4.16 32.07
N LEU A 30 -13.16 4.77 32.94
CA LEU A 30 -11.79 5.29 32.75
C LEU A 30 -11.68 6.78 32.38
N TRP A 31 -11.82 7.66 33.39
CA TRP A 31 -10.81 8.69 33.70
C TRP A 31 -11.23 9.60 34.86
N PRO A 32 -10.52 9.54 36.01
CA PRO A 32 -10.39 10.76 36.82
C PRO A 32 -9.02 10.89 37.50
N ASN A 33 -7.91 11.02 36.74
CA ASN A 33 -6.64 11.49 37.33
C ASN A 33 -5.80 12.43 36.45
N ILE A 34 -6.23 12.73 35.22
CA ILE A 34 -5.52 13.68 34.33
C ILE A 34 -6.21 15.06 34.29
N LEU A 35 -7.44 15.18 34.83
CA LEU A 35 -8.22 16.42 34.75
C LEU A 35 -7.95 17.45 35.87
N LEU A 36 -7.21 17.10 36.93
CA LEU A 36 -7.04 18.00 38.08
C LEU A 36 -5.78 18.90 38.03
N THR A 37 -4.88 18.74 37.06
CA THR A 37 -3.68 19.58 36.93
C THR A 37 -3.69 20.54 35.74
N SER A 38 -4.75 20.56 34.92
CA SER A 38 -4.84 21.43 33.72
C SER A 38 -6.02 22.41 33.73
N LEU A 39 -6.41 22.91 34.90
CA LEU A 39 -7.46 23.95 35.06
C LEU A 39 -6.90 25.31 35.49
N LYS A 40 -5.85 25.80 34.80
CA LYS A 40 -5.46 27.23 34.80
C LYS A 40 -4.92 27.67 33.43
N SER A 41 -5.78 27.73 32.41
CA SER A 41 -5.56 28.55 31.22
C SER A 41 -6.87 28.73 30.44
N GLN A 42 -7.38 29.95 30.37
CA GLN A 42 -8.71 30.27 29.83
C GLN A 42 -8.86 30.15 28.29
N ASN A 43 -7.87 29.64 27.54
CA ASN A 43 -7.93 29.64 26.07
C ASN A 43 -8.35 28.32 25.40
N ASN A 44 -8.73 27.27 26.14
CA ASN A 44 -9.08 25.96 25.55
C ASN A 44 -10.59 25.72 25.30
N ALA A 45 -11.48 26.58 25.79
CA ALA A 45 -12.93 26.37 25.66
C ALA A 45 -13.46 26.48 24.21
N LYS A 46 -12.83 27.31 23.36
CA LYS A 46 -13.20 27.42 21.93
C LYS A 46 -12.72 26.23 21.10
N LYS A 47 -11.54 25.67 21.38
CA LYS A 47 -11.00 24.48 20.69
C LYS A 47 -11.78 23.21 21.02
N MET A 48 -12.24 23.06 22.26
CA MET A 48 -13.07 21.91 22.66
C MET A 48 -14.47 21.92 22.02
N LYS A 49 -15.08 23.09 21.83
CA LYS A 49 -16.38 23.18 21.14
C LYS A 49 -16.28 22.76 19.67
N THR A 50 -15.22 23.12 18.95
CA THR A 50 -15.03 22.72 17.54
C THR A 50 -14.84 21.21 17.38
N ILE A 51 -14.12 20.57 18.31
CA ILE A 51 -13.88 19.11 18.29
C ILE A 51 -15.14 18.33 18.68
N ALA A 52 -15.91 18.81 19.66
CA ALA A 52 -17.18 18.20 20.05
C ALA A 52 -18.24 18.29 18.94
N THR A 53 -18.32 19.41 18.22
CA THR A 53 -19.23 19.56 17.08
C THR A 53 -18.82 18.68 15.89
N PHE A 54 -17.52 18.44 15.69
CA PHE A 54 -17.01 17.54 14.65
C PHE A 54 -17.31 16.07 14.96
N LEU A 55 -17.27 15.66 16.23
CA LEU A 55 -17.58 14.30 16.67
C LEU A 55 -19.09 13.99 16.70
N LEU A 56 -19.94 15.00 16.91
CA LEU A 56 -21.40 14.85 16.85
C LEU A 56 -21.97 14.80 15.42
N ALA A 57 -21.21 15.26 14.42
CA ALA A 57 -21.64 15.27 13.01
C ALA A 57 -21.45 13.92 12.28
N ILE A 58 -20.75 12.95 12.88
CA ILE A 58 -20.43 11.63 12.27
C ILE A 58 -21.31 10.50 12.84
N ALA A 59 -22.21 10.83 13.77
CA ALA A 59 -22.96 9.84 14.54
C ALA A 59 -24.11 9.09 13.81
N PRO A 60 -24.64 9.50 12.63
CA PRO A 60 -25.66 8.70 11.95
C PRO A 60 -25.18 8.17 10.60
N LEU A 61 -24.25 7.20 10.58
CA LEU A 61 -23.94 6.46 9.34
C LEU A 61 -23.40 5.04 9.59
N CYS A 62 -23.91 4.36 10.61
CA CYS A 62 -23.61 2.95 10.87
C CYS A 62 -24.85 2.25 11.41
N LEU A 63 -25.78 1.89 10.54
CA LEU A 63 -26.83 0.89 10.79
C LEU A 63 -27.41 0.42 9.45
N ALA A 64 -26.68 -0.42 8.72
CA ALA A 64 -27.25 -1.36 7.76
C ALA A 64 -26.19 -2.38 7.31
N PHE A 65 -26.62 -3.63 7.18
CA PHE A 65 -25.95 -4.79 6.55
C PHE A 65 -25.02 -5.65 7.43
N ALA A 66 -25.65 -6.64 8.08
CA ALA A 66 -25.01 -7.92 8.39
C ALA A 66 -25.50 -8.98 7.38
N PRO A 67 -24.63 -9.75 6.72
CA PRO A 67 -25.04 -10.87 5.87
C PRO A 67 -25.26 -12.15 6.69
N PRO A 68 -26.12 -13.08 6.23
CA PRO A 68 -26.46 -14.29 6.97
C PRO A 68 -25.38 -15.37 6.86
N ALA A 69 -25.23 -16.14 7.93
CA ALA A 69 -24.36 -17.31 8.00
C ALA A 69 -24.82 -18.42 7.03
N THR A 70 -23.89 -18.92 6.21
CA THR A 70 -24.10 -20.11 5.37
C THR A 70 -23.36 -21.31 5.96
N ARG A 71 -24.02 -22.47 5.91
CA ARG A 71 -23.57 -23.76 6.45
C ARG A 71 -23.27 -24.73 5.30
N LEU A 72 -22.14 -25.44 5.45
CA LEU A 72 -21.79 -26.78 4.91
C LEU A 72 -21.65 -26.94 3.38
N SER A 73 -20.52 -27.49 2.91
CA SER A 73 -20.36 -28.95 2.84
C SER A 73 -18.90 -29.36 2.59
N ARG A 74 -18.51 -30.52 3.13
CA ARG A 74 -17.31 -31.27 2.73
C ARG A 74 -17.69 -32.16 1.56
N HIS A 75 -16.87 -32.18 0.51
CA HIS A 75 -16.82 -33.31 -0.41
C HIS A 75 -15.37 -33.77 -0.64
N SER A 76 -15.22 -35.09 -0.64
CA SER A 76 -14.01 -35.89 -0.71
C SER A 76 -13.73 -36.40 -2.14
N HIS A 77 -12.44 -36.50 -2.45
CA HIS A 77 -11.74 -37.42 -3.38
C HIS A 77 -12.28 -37.74 -4.78
N SER A 78 -11.39 -37.66 -5.78
CA SER A 78 -10.84 -38.86 -6.44
C SER A 78 -9.70 -38.53 -7.42
N HIS A 79 -8.83 -39.52 -7.63
CA HIS A 79 -7.62 -39.49 -8.45
C HIS A 79 -7.89 -39.69 -9.94
N GLY A 80 -6.98 -39.18 -10.77
CA GLY A 80 -6.51 -39.85 -11.98
C GLY A 80 -6.85 -39.15 -13.30
N ALA A 81 -5.86 -38.49 -13.90
CA ALA A 81 -5.78 -38.38 -15.36
C ALA A 81 -4.34 -38.13 -15.83
N THR A 82 -3.95 -39.00 -16.75
CA THR A 82 -2.79 -39.07 -17.63
C THR A 82 -2.24 -37.74 -18.15
N GLN A 83 -0.91 -37.65 -18.19
CA GLN A 83 -0.16 -36.54 -18.78
C GLN A 83 -0.26 -36.58 -20.33
N THR A 84 -0.68 -35.46 -20.91
CA THR A 84 -0.57 -35.13 -22.34
C THR A 84 0.08 -33.74 -22.49
N PRO A 85 0.73 -33.46 -23.63
CA PRO A 85 1.76 -32.42 -23.74
C PRO A 85 1.22 -31.00 -23.63
N SER A 86 2.10 -30.11 -23.16
CA SER A 86 1.94 -28.69 -22.86
C SER A 86 1.04 -27.88 -23.83
N THR A 87 -0.25 -27.84 -23.56
CA THR A 87 -1.14 -26.80 -24.10
C THR A 87 -1.07 -25.62 -23.14
N LEU A 88 -0.79 -24.40 -23.64
CA LEU A 88 -1.07 -23.17 -22.88
C LEU A 88 -2.48 -23.32 -22.30
N PHE A 89 -2.63 -23.29 -20.97
CA PHE A 89 -3.97 -23.14 -20.39
C PHE A 89 -4.60 -21.91 -21.03
N ALA A 90 -5.90 -21.97 -21.32
CA ALA A 90 -6.61 -20.81 -21.84
C ALA A 90 -6.49 -19.69 -20.81
N MET A 91 -5.64 -18.71 -21.10
CA MET A 91 -5.59 -17.40 -20.45
C MET A 91 -6.45 -16.48 -21.32
N PRO A 92 -7.80 -16.49 -21.20
CA PRO A 92 -8.66 -15.67 -22.06
C PRO A 92 -8.29 -14.19 -21.98
N ASP A 93 -7.80 -13.75 -20.81
CA ASP A 93 -7.38 -12.37 -20.58
C ASP A 93 -5.88 -12.14 -20.85
N GLY A 94 -5.12 -13.17 -21.22
CA GLY A 94 -3.65 -13.10 -21.42
C GLY A 94 -2.83 -13.22 -20.12
N GLY A 95 -1.52 -13.38 -20.29
CA GLY A 95 -0.57 -13.51 -19.17
C GLY A 95 -0.18 -12.18 -18.52
N VAL A 96 0.65 -12.26 -17.48
CA VAL A 96 1.05 -11.10 -16.66
C VAL A 96 2.56 -10.87 -16.73
N VAL A 97 2.99 -9.64 -16.95
CA VAL A 97 4.41 -9.22 -16.89
C VAL A 97 4.62 -8.34 -15.67
N ILE A 98 5.61 -8.62 -14.83
CA ILE A 98 5.87 -7.88 -13.58
C ILE A 98 7.35 -7.52 -13.46
N THR A 99 7.65 -6.22 -13.43
CA THR A 99 9.02 -5.72 -13.24
C THR A 99 9.37 -5.58 -11.75
N GLY A 100 10.65 -5.75 -11.39
CA GLY A 100 11.11 -5.63 -9.99
C GLY A 100 10.59 -6.77 -9.11
N SER A 101 10.67 -8.00 -9.62
CA SER A 101 10.01 -9.19 -9.05
C SER A 101 10.99 -10.30 -8.60
N ALA A 102 12.29 -9.97 -8.45
CA ALA A 102 13.22 -10.87 -7.75
C ALA A 102 12.92 -10.99 -6.25
N GLY A 103 12.13 -10.06 -5.70
CA GLY A 103 11.61 -10.13 -4.34
C GLY A 103 10.53 -9.08 -4.06
N GLY A 104 10.16 -8.92 -2.80
CA GLY A 104 9.23 -7.91 -2.31
C GLY A 104 7.85 -7.96 -2.94
N VAL A 105 7.27 -6.77 -3.16
CA VAL A 105 5.91 -6.63 -3.69
C VAL A 105 5.75 -7.25 -5.08
N GLY A 106 6.77 -7.16 -5.94
CA GLY A 106 6.71 -7.76 -7.28
C GLY A 106 6.64 -9.28 -7.24
N PHE A 107 7.40 -9.91 -6.35
CA PHE A 107 7.31 -11.36 -6.09
C PHE A 107 5.95 -11.76 -5.52
N ALA A 108 5.43 -10.97 -4.56
CA ALA A 108 4.12 -11.21 -3.96
C ALA A 108 2.98 -11.10 -4.99
N TYR A 109 3.02 -10.10 -5.88
CA TYR A 109 2.08 -9.99 -6.99
C TYR A 109 2.14 -11.21 -7.91
N ALA A 110 3.34 -11.67 -8.27
CA ALA A 110 3.49 -12.84 -9.14
C ALA A 110 2.81 -14.07 -8.53
N GLY A 111 3.02 -14.34 -7.24
CA GLY A 111 2.37 -15.45 -6.54
C GLY A 111 0.85 -15.33 -6.50
N GLU A 112 0.33 -14.14 -6.18
CA GLU A 112 -1.12 -13.91 -6.11
C GLU A 112 -1.81 -13.97 -7.49
N PHE A 113 -1.15 -13.54 -8.57
CA PHE A 113 -1.64 -13.77 -9.93
C PHE A 113 -1.66 -15.26 -10.28
N MET A 114 -0.63 -16.01 -9.90
CA MET A 114 -0.57 -17.46 -10.12
C MET A 114 -1.61 -18.24 -9.28
N ASP A 115 -1.91 -17.80 -8.05
CA ASP A 115 -3.02 -18.33 -7.23
C ASP A 115 -4.38 -18.19 -7.94
N ARG A 116 -4.47 -17.26 -8.89
CA ARG A 116 -5.67 -16.96 -9.69
C ARG A 116 -5.62 -17.55 -11.09
N GLY A 117 -4.63 -18.40 -11.38
CA GLY A 117 -4.53 -19.15 -12.63
C GLY A 117 -3.85 -18.40 -13.78
N TYR A 118 -3.16 -17.29 -13.50
CA TYR A 118 -2.37 -16.59 -14.52
C TYR A 118 -0.95 -17.15 -14.62
N ASP A 119 -0.44 -17.27 -15.84
CA ASP A 119 0.99 -17.45 -16.07
C ASP A 119 1.70 -16.09 -16.07
N VAL A 120 2.92 -16.09 -15.55
CA VAL A 120 3.63 -14.85 -15.26
C VAL A 120 5.02 -14.82 -15.89
N VAL A 121 5.43 -13.64 -16.35
CA VAL A 121 6.83 -13.29 -16.64
C VAL A 121 7.30 -12.35 -15.53
N ILE A 122 8.31 -12.79 -14.79
CA ILE A 122 8.97 -11.97 -13.76
C ILE A 122 10.32 -11.48 -14.27
N CYS A 123 10.69 -10.24 -13.96
CA CYS A 123 11.99 -9.70 -14.30
C CYS A 123 12.51 -8.71 -13.26
N ASP A 124 13.83 -8.63 -13.17
CA ASP A 124 14.54 -7.74 -12.27
C ASP A 124 15.96 -7.50 -12.82
N VAL A 125 16.65 -6.49 -12.31
CA VAL A 125 18.09 -6.31 -12.54
C VAL A 125 18.89 -7.36 -11.77
N LYS A 126 18.33 -7.88 -10.68
CA LYS A 126 18.83 -9.01 -9.91
C LYS A 126 18.45 -10.34 -10.57
N ASP A 127 19.09 -11.42 -10.12
CA ASP A 127 18.71 -12.76 -10.56
C ASP A 127 17.35 -13.16 -9.99
N CYS A 128 16.41 -13.52 -10.88
CA CYS A 128 15.07 -14.00 -10.51
C CYS A 128 14.99 -15.52 -10.32
N SER A 129 16.09 -16.28 -10.46
CA SER A 129 16.05 -17.75 -10.42
C SER A 129 15.49 -18.31 -9.11
N ALA A 130 15.80 -17.69 -7.96
CA ALA A 130 15.26 -18.10 -6.66
C ALA A 130 13.76 -17.82 -6.54
N ALA A 131 13.31 -16.63 -6.98
CA ALA A 131 11.91 -16.25 -7.03
C ALA A 131 11.11 -17.20 -7.94
N ALA A 132 11.62 -17.49 -9.14
CA ALA A 132 10.98 -18.41 -10.08
C ALA A 132 10.85 -19.83 -9.51
N LYS A 133 11.89 -20.34 -8.85
CA LYS A 133 11.85 -21.65 -8.18
C LYS A 133 10.79 -21.70 -7.08
N ALA A 134 10.72 -20.66 -6.25
CA ALA A 134 9.72 -20.57 -5.18
C ALA A 134 8.29 -20.53 -5.73
N LEU A 135 8.06 -19.74 -6.79
CA LEU A 135 6.76 -19.70 -7.48
C LEU A 135 6.40 -21.04 -8.12
N THR A 136 7.34 -21.69 -8.81
CA THR A 136 7.10 -23.01 -9.42
C THR A 136 6.75 -24.06 -8.36
N ALA A 137 7.44 -24.05 -7.22
CA ALA A 137 7.15 -24.97 -6.12
C ALA A 137 5.75 -24.75 -5.51
N ARG A 138 5.31 -23.50 -5.40
CA ARG A 138 3.98 -23.14 -4.89
C ARG A 138 2.87 -23.43 -5.90
N HIS A 139 3.14 -23.29 -7.20
CA HIS A 139 2.15 -23.38 -8.27
C HIS A 139 2.57 -24.42 -9.33
N PRO A 140 2.53 -25.74 -9.02
CA PRO A 140 3.07 -26.78 -9.90
C PRO A 140 2.35 -26.90 -11.25
N THR A 141 1.13 -26.35 -11.36
CA THR A 141 0.33 -26.34 -12.59
C THR A 141 0.44 -25.03 -13.37
N GLY A 142 0.95 -23.96 -12.74
CA GLY A 142 1.15 -22.66 -13.36
C GLY A 142 2.56 -22.53 -13.94
N ARG A 143 2.75 -21.57 -14.85
CA ARG A 143 4.03 -21.32 -15.50
C ARG A 143 4.56 -19.96 -15.09
N VAL A 144 5.80 -19.98 -14.60
CA VAL A 144 6.59 -18.78 -14.33
C VAL A 144 7.79 -18.77 -15.26
N PHE A 145 7.90 -17.72 -16.04
CA PHE A 145 9.07 -17.43 -16.86
C PHE A 145 9.82 -16.27 -16.24
N TYR A 146 11.14 -16.25 -16.39
CA TYR A 146 11.93 -15.14 -15.86
C TYR A 146 13.05 -14.73 -16.78
N THR A 147 13.38 -13.44 -16.75
CA THR A 147 14.51 -12.87 -17.48
C THR A 147 15.11 -11.71 -16.70
N LYS A 148 16.37 -11.39 -16.97
CA LYS A 148 17.01 -10.19 -16.42
C LYS A 148 16.54 -8.98 -17.21
N CYS A 149 16.12 -7.92 -16.52
CA CYS A 149 15.75 -6.65 -17.14
C CYS A 149 16.19 -5.48 -16.28
N ASP A 150 17.02 -4.60 -16.85
CA ASP A 150 17.29 -3.29 -16.28
C ASP A 150 16.33 -2.28 -16.90
N VAL A 151 15.31 -1.89 -16.14
CA VAL A 151 14.29 -0.94 -16.63
C VAL A 151 14.88 0.43 -16.96
N SER A 152 16.08 0.77 -16.47
CA SER A 152 16.75 2.02 -16.83
C SER A 152 17.33 2.02 -18.26
N ASP A 153 17.39 0.85 -18.90
CA ASP A 153 17.89 0.65 -20.26
C ASP A 153 16.75 0.32 -21.23
N ALA A 154 16.59 1.14 -22.26
CA ALA A 154 15.49 0.99 -23.23
C ALA A 154 15.58 -0.32 -24.02
N LYS A 155 16.80 -0.76 -24.39
CA LYS A 155 17.03 -2.00 -25.14
C LYS A 155 16.61 -3.22 -24.31
N SER A 156 16.91 -3.20 -23.01
CA SER A 156 16.51 -4.24 -22.05
C SER A 156 15.00 -4.32 -21.89
N CYS A 157 14.29 -3.19 -21.90
CA CYS A 157 12.82 -3.16 -21.87
C CYS A 157 12.20 -3.75 -23.14
N GLU A 158 12.77 -3.47 -24.32
CA GLU A 158 12.32 -4.08 -25.58
C GLU A 158 12.52 -5.60 -25.59
N ASP A 159 13.66 -6.07 -25.09
CA ASP A 159 13.96 -7.51 -25.05
C ASP A 159 13.08 -8.24 -24.03
N LEU A 160 12.73 -7.59 -22.91
CA LEU A 160 11.67 -8.06 -22.02
C LEU A 160 10.34 -8.23 -22.77
N GLY A 161 9.94 -7.24 -23.57
CA GLY A 161 8.72 -7.32 -24.39
C GLY A 161 8.72 -8.49 -25.36
N LYS A 162 9.83 -8.71 -26.07
CA LYS A 162 9.99 -9.85 -26.99
C LYS A 162 9.90 -11.18 -26.25
N PHE A 163 10.61 -11.31 -25.13
CA PHE A 163 10.59 -12.50 -24.29
C PHE A 163 9.18 -12.78 -23.76
N ALA A 164 8.47 -11.76 -23.28
CA ALA A 164 7.11 -11.92 -22.77
C ALA A 164 6.13 -12.38 -23.85
N LYS A 165 6.20 -11.80 -25.07
CA LYS A 165 5.40 -12.22 -26.23
C LYS A 165 5.70 -13.67 -26.63
N GLU A 166 6.97 -14.07 -26.60
CA GLU A 166 7.38 -15.46 -26.89
C GLU A 166 6.81 -16.46 -25.86
N LYS A 167 6.86 -16.13 -24.57
CA LYS A 167 6.49 -17.06 -23.50
C LYS A 167 4.99 -17.11 -23.19
N LEU A 168 4.33 -15.96 -23.18
CA LEU A 168 2.91 -15.84 -22.81
C LEU A 168 1.99 -15.83 -24.03
N GLY A 169 2.52 -15.50 -25.22
CA GLY A 169 1.70 -15.18 -26.39
C GLY A 169 1.00 -13.85 -26.19
N ASN A 170 -0.21 -13.90 -25.65
CA ASN A 170 -1.00 -12.72 -25.33
C ASN A 170 -0.71 -12.23 -23.91
N ILE A 171 -0.56 -10.92 -23.75
CA ILE A 171 -0.32 -10.25 -22.46
C ILE A 171 -1.53 -9.42 -22.09
N GLY A 172 -2.15 -9.76 -20.96
CA GLY A 172 -3.30 -9.06 -20.40
C GLY A 172 -2.90 -7.93 -19.48
N TYR A 173 -1.89 -8.18 -18.65
CA TYR A 173 -1.54 -7.30 -17.55
C TYR A 173 -0.04 -7.01 -17.55
N TRP A 174 0.31 -5.74 -17.46
CA TRP A 174 1.69 -5.29 -17.33
C TRP A 174 1.86 -4.43 -16.08
N ILE A 175 2.60 -4.92 -15.10
CA ILE A 175 2.81 -4.27 -13.82
C ILE A 175 4.20 -3.63 -13.79
N ASN A 176 4.24 -2.32 -13.99
CA ASN A 176 5.44 -1.51 -13.82
C ASN A 176 5.69 -1.28 -12.33
N ASN A 177 6.35 -2.23 -11.67
CA ASN A 177 6.59 -2.23 -10.23
C ASN A 177 8.03 -1.85 -9.83
N ALA A 178 9.03 -2.09 -10.68
CA ALA A 178 10.42 -1.75 -10.38
C ALA A 178 10.59 -0.29 -9.91
N GLY A 179 11.38 -0.09 -8.85
CA GLY A 179 11.64 1.23 -8.30
C GLY A 179 12.70 1.22 -7.19
N ILE A 180 13.34 2.37 -6.98
CA ILE A 180 14.35 2.60 -5.94
C ILE A 180 14.10 3.92 -5.22
N ASN A 181 14.53 4.05 -3.96
CA ASN A 181 14.40 5.29 -3.20
C ASN A 181 15.60 6.25 -3.35
N GLY A 182 16.79 5.73 -3.68
CA GLY A 182 18.04 6.51 -3.74
C GLY A 182 18.66 6.89 -2.39
N GLY A 183 18.12 6.39 -1.28
CA GLY A 183 18.49 6.72 0.09
C GLY A 183 17.91 8.05 0.58
N ARG A 184 17.74 8.16 1.91
CA ARG A 184 17.20 9.38 2.54
C ARG A 184 18.31 10.40 2.82
N ARG A 185 18.48 11.41 1.94
CA ARG A 185 19.47 12.48 2.11
C ARG A 185 19.01 13.83 1.58
N ALA A 186 19.59 14.91 2.07
CA ALA A 186 19.36 16.23 1.47
C ALA A 186 19.81 16.22 0.00
N LEU A 187 19.12 16.97 -0.87
CA LEU A 187 19.47 16.99 -2.30
C LEU A 187 20.92 17.42 -2.54
N THR A 188 21.43 18.35 -1.72
CA THR A 188 22.81 18.85 -1.76
C THR A 188 23.87 17.80 -1.39
N GLU A 189 23.47 16.67 -0.81
CA GLU A 189 24.36 15.57 -0.39
C GLU A 189 24.34 14.40 -1.37
N LEU A 190 23.47 14.42 -2.38
CA LEU A 190 23.39 13.40 -3.41
C LEU A 190 24.37 13.71 -4.54
N THR A 191 25.04 12.67 -5.05
CA THR A 191 25.80 12.82 -6.29
C THR A 191 24.86 12.92 -7.48
N MET A 192 25.31 13.52 -8.57
CA MET A 192 24.52 13.58 -9.81
C MET A 192 24.15 12.19 -10.31
N GLN A 193 25.06 11.22 -10.19
CA GLN A 193 24.80 9.83 -10.56
C GLN A 193 23.69 9.19 -9.73
N GLN A 194 23.62 9.48 -8.43
CA GLN A 194 22.52 9.01 -7.58
C GLN A 194 21.18 9.62 -8.02
N VAL A 195 21.17 10.93 -8.31
CA VAL A 195 19.97 11.61 -8.82
C VAL A 195 19.52 10.98 -10.14
N GLU A 196 20.44 10.83 -11.09
CA GLU A 196 20.17 10.22 -12.40
C GLU A 196 19.65 8.79 -12.27
N THR A 197 20.24 7.97 -11.42
CA THR A 197 19.84 6.56 -11.25
C THR A 197 18.38 6.48 -10.79
N VAL A 198 17.98 7.29 -9.80
CA VAL A 198 16.59 7.32 -9.32
C VAL A 198 15.63 7.77 -10.42
N VAL A 199 15.99 8.79 -11.20
CA VAL A 199 15.17 9.27 -12.33
C VAL A 199 15.06 8.20 -13.41
N LYS A 200 16.17 7.59 -13.81
CA LYS A 200 16.21 6.56 -14.86
C LYS A 200 15.36 5.35 -14.48
N VAL A 201 15.48 4.84 -13.25
CA VAL A 201 14.70 3.66 -12.83
C VAL A 201 13.22 4.02 -12.61
N ASN A 202 12.92 5.06 -11.83
CA ASN A 202 11.54 5.30 -11.38
C ASN A 202 10.65 6.02 -12.40
N LEU A 203 11.24 6.76 -13.33
CA LEU A 203 10.49 7.55 -14.31
C LEU A 203 10.74 7.05 -15.73
N LEU A 204 12.00 7.02 -16.20
CA LEU A 204 12.29 6.54 -17.56
C LEU A 204 11.95 5.06 -17.72
N GLY A 205 12.24 4.21 -16.72
CA GLY A 205 11.93 2.79 -16.82
C GLY A 205 10.44 2.49 -16.90
N ILE A 206 9.62 3.26 -16.19
CA ILE A 206 8.15 3.17 -16.34
C ILE A 206 7.72 3.64 -17.73
N LEU A 207 8.29 4.73 -18.25
CA LEU A 207 8.02 5.21 -19.60
C LEU A 207 8.37 4.15 -20.66
N TYR A 208 9.56 3.56 -20.57
CA TYR A 208 10.03 2.54 -21.52
C TYR A 208 9.16 1.28 -21.47
N CYS A 209 8.91 0.74 -20.28
CA CYS A 209 8.07 -0.45 -20.12
C CYS A 209 6.62 -0.19 -20.53
N THR A 210 6.06 0.98 -20.21
CA THR A 210 4.72 1.37 -20.65
C THR A 210 4.65 1.43 -22.17
N LYS A 211 5.63 2.07 -22.83
CA LYS A 211 5.68 2.13 -24.29
C LYS A 211 5.73 0.72 -24.91
N VAL A 212 6.61 -0.15 -24.42
CA VAL A 212 6.73 -1.53 -24.91
C VAL A 212 5.42 -2.30 -24.72
N ALA A 213 4.79 -2.18 -23.55
CA ALA A 213 3.51 -2.83 -23.28
C ALA A 213 2.40 -2.32 -24.21
N MET A 214 2.30 -1.00 -24.42
CA MET A 214 1.32 -0.40 -25.34
C MET A 214 1.52 -0.90 -26.78
N ASP A 215 2.76 -0.95 -27.27
CA ASP A 215 3.07 -1.43 -28.62
C ASP A 215 2.64 -2.90 -28.81
N ILE A 216 2.87 -3.75 -27.80
CA ILE A 216 2.47 -5.16 -27.84
C ILE A 216 0.94 -5.30 -27.77
N MET A 217 0.31 -4.66 -26.78
CA MET A 217 -1.13 -4.78 -26.53
C MET A 217 -1.96 -4.21 -27.69
N ALA A 218 -1.45 -3.20 -28.41
CA ALA A 218 -2.08 -2.66 -29.62
C ALA A 218 -2.26 -3.71 -30.74
N GLU A 219 -1.40 -4.73 -30.79
CA GLU A 219 -1.41 -5.77 -31.82
C GLU A 219 -2.31 -6.96 -31.48
N GLN A 220 -2.77 -7.09 -30.23
CA GLN A 220 -3.55 -8.24 -29.75
C GLN A 220 -5.03 -8.10 -30.09
N GLU A 221 -5.44 -8.71 -31.19
CA GLU A 221 -6.79 -8.61 -31.74
C GLU A 221 -7.89 -9.02 -30.74
N GLY A 222 -8.87 -8.12 -30.55
CA GLY A 222 -10.05 -8.38 -29.71
C GLY A 222 -9.78 -8.40 -28.19
N MET A 223 -8.55 -8.12 -27.77
CA MET A 223 -8.15 -8.11 -26.36
C MET A 223 -8.07 -6.70 -25.79
N THR A 224 -8.23 -6.61 -24.46
CA THR A 224 -7.92 -5.39 -23.71
C THR A 224 -6.72 -5.65 -22.81
N GLY A 225 -5.65 -4.90 -23.02
CA GLY A 225 -4.47 -4.93 -22.17
C GLY A 225 -4.50 -3.84 -21.11
N HIS A 226 -4.04 -4.14 -19.90
CA HIS A 226 -4.03 -3.24 -18.76
C HIS A 226 -2.60 -3.02 -18.25
N ILE A 227 -2.18 -1.75 -18.20
CA ILE A 227 -0.86 -1.33 -17.72
C ILE A 227 -1.02 -0.63 -16.38
N PHE A 228 -0.30 -1.09 -15.36
CA PHE A 228 -0.33 -0.53 -14.01
C PHE A 228 1.00 0.11 -13.65
N ASN A 229 0.98 1.43 -13.45
CA ASN A 229 2.15 2.21 -13.06
C ASN A 229 2.23 2.37 -11.55
N THR A 230 3.27 1.80 -10.93
CA THR A 230 3.41 1.81 -9.47
C THR A 230 3.85 3.18 -8.96
N VAL A 231 2.90 3.88 -8.34
CA VAL A 231 3.11 5.14 -7.64
C VAL A 231 3.52 4.90 -6.18
N GLY A 232 4.08 5.91 -5.53
CA GLY A 232 4.51 5.83 -4.12
C GLY A 232 3.62 6.69 -3.22
N SER A 233 3.63 6.46 -1.90
CA SER A 233 2.79 7.15 -0.90
C SER A 233 2.77 8.70 -0.96
N GLY A 234 3.75 9.33 -1.61
CA GLY A 234 3.80 10.76 -1.89
C GLY A 234 2.82 11.28 -2.95
N VAL A 235 2.01 10.43 -3.60
CA VAL A 235 1.07 10.84 -4.67
C VAL A 235 0.18 12.02 -4.24
N LYS A 236 -0.23 12.05 -2.97
CA LYS A 236 -1.18 13.03 -2.40
C LYS A 236 -0.52 14.34 -1.93
N GLY A 237 0.76 14.57 -2.24
CA GLY A 237 1.32 15.93 -2.29
C GLY A 237 1.92 16.49 -0.99
N GLY A 238 2.75 15.71 -0.29
CA GLY A 238 3.53 16.18 0.84
C GLY A 238 5.04 16.16 0.57
N GLY A 239 5.73 17.27 0.74
CA GLY A 239 7.20 17.31 0.68
C GLY A 239 7.79 16.45 1.81
N THR A 240 8.61 15.46 1.46
CA THR A 240 9.27 14.59 2.44
C THR A 240 10.77 14.89 2.46
N PRO A 241 11.30 15.56 3.51
CA PRO A 241 12.71 15.87 3.62
C PRO A 241 13.58 14.61 3.54
N GLY A 242 14.57 14.64 2.66
CA GLY A 242 15.44 13.51 2.39
C GLY A 242 15.09 12.72 1.12
N TYR A 243 13.94 13.00 0.48
CA TYR A 243 13.45 12.24 -0.67
C TYR A 243 13.07 13.15 -1.85
N ALA A 244 13.82 14.23 -2.09
CA ALA A 244 13.50 15.19 -3.14
C ALA A 244 13.38 14.52 -4.53
N THR A 245 14.42 13.78 -4.95
CA THR A 245 14.43 13.08 -6.24
C THR A 245 13.38 11.98 -6.31
N TYR A 246 13.31 11.11 -5.29
CA TYR A 246 12.31 10.05 -5.22
C TYR A 246 10.88 10.59 -5.30
N GLY A 247 10.57 11.59 -4.46
CA GLY A 247 9.27 12.25 -4.42
C GLY A 247 8.91 12.89 -5.75
N ALA A 248 9.86 13.57 -6.41
CA ALA A 248 9.66 14.14 -7.74
C ALA A 248 9.31 13.07 -8.77
N THR A 249 10.07 11.95 -8.83
CA THR A 249 9.79 10.87 -9.78
C THR A 249 8.42 10.24 -9.56
N LYS A 250 8.04 9.94 -8.31
CA LYS A 250 6.73 9.35 -7.99
C LYS A 250 5.56 10.32 -8.18
N ARG A 251 5.78 11.63 -8.12
CA ARG A 251 4.77 12.66 -8.42
C ARG A 251 4.58 12.90 -9.92
N GLY A 252 5.57 12.57 -10.75
CA GLY A 252 5.44 12.61 -12.22
C GLY A 252 4.53 11.52 -12.79
N LEU A 253 4.43 10.36 -12.12
CA LEU A 253 3.70 9.20 -12.63
C LEU A 253 2.17 9.39 -12.75
N PRO A 254 1.48 10.06 -11.81
CA PRO A 254 0.07 10.43 -11.99
C PRO A 254 -0.15 11.31 -13.22
N GLN A 255 0.75 12.27 -13.47
CA GLN A 255 0.67 13.12 -14.67
C GLN A 255 0.85 12.29 -15.93
N LEU A 256 1.87 11.41 -15.96
CA LEU A 256 2.07 10.49 -17.07
C LEU A 256 0.83 9.65 -17.34
N THR A 257 0.27 9.04 -16.30
CA THR A 257 -0.93 8.19 -16.43
C THR A 257 -2.12 8.99 -16.94
N ALA A 258 -2.38 10.19 -16.40
CA ALA A 258 -3.47 11.06 -16.83
C ALA A 258 -3.31 11.51 -18.30
N SER A 259 -2.09 11.81 -18.74
CA SER A 259 -1.80 12.11 -20.15
C SER A 259 -2.10 10.91 -21.03
N LEU A 260 -1.60 9.72 -20.71
CA LEU A 260 -1.83 8.51 -21.50
C LEU A 260 -3.31 8.12 -21.59
N VAL A 261 -4.07 8.29 -20.50
CA VAL A 261 -5.52 8.06 -20.51
C VAL A 261 -6.20 8.94 -21.55
N LYS A 262 -5.89 10.25 -21.56
CA LYS A 262 -6.44 11.17 -22.57
C LYS A 262 -5.97 10.83 -23.98
N GLU A 263 -4.71 10.47 -24.17
CA GLU A 263 -4.20 10.06 -25.48
C GLU A 263 -4.93 8.83 -26.03
N ILE A 264 -5.25 7.86 -25.17
CA ILE A 264 -5.99 6.65 -25.52
C ILE A 264 -7.47 6.96 -25.81
N ASP A 265 -8.11 7.77 -24.96
CA ASP A 265 -9.55 8.03 -25.04
C ASP A 265 -9.89 9.07 -26.13
N GLU A 266 -9.16 10.17 -26.16
CA GLU A 266 -9.43 11.35 -26.98
C GLU A 266 -8.54 11.41 -28.24
N GLY A 267 -7.37 10.76 -28.22
CA GLY A 267 -6.35 10.91 -29.27
C GLY A 267 -5.37 12.06 -28.98
N VAL A 268 -4.45 12.32 -29.91
CA VAL A 268 -3.44 13.39 -29.78
C VAL A 268 -3.81 14.53 -30.72
N GLN A 269 -3.86 15.76 -30.20
CA GLN A 269 -4.19 16.94 -31.01
C GLN A 269 -3.23 17.07 -32.20
N GLY A 270 -3.78 17.18 -33.41
CA GLY A 270 -3.01 17.30 -34.65
C GLY A 270 -2.54 15.98 -35.25
N TYR A 271 -2.87 14.84 -34.62
CA TYR A 271 -2.55 13.51 -35.15
C TYR A 271 -3.83 12.69 -35.31
N GLU A 272 -3.90 11.89 -36.37
CA GLU A 272 -5.00 10.94 -36.54
C GLU A 272 -4.95 9.86 -35.46
N LYS A 273 -6.11 9.57 -34.84
CA LYS A 273 -6.22 8.51 -33.85
C LYS A 273 -5.95 7.16 -34.51
N LYS A 274 -4.80 6.57 -34.20
CA LYS A 274 -4.42 5.24 -34.70
C LYS A 274 -5.41 4.19 -34.22
N LYS A 275 -6.06 3.49 -35.15
CA LYS A 275 -6.85 2.28 -34.84
C LYS A 275 -5.89 1.13 -34.55
N THR A 276 -6.08 0.48 -33.41
CA THR A 276 -5.31 -0.67 -32.96
C THR A 276 -6.18 -1.93 -33.02
N LYS A 277 -5.55 -3.11 -33.11
CA LYS A 277 -6.27 -4.39 -33.11
C LYS A 277 -6.78 -4.75 -31.71
N GLY A 278 -5.96 -4.42 -30.70
CA GLY A 278 -6.29 -4.52 -29.29
C GLY A 278 -6.62 -3.17 -28.67
N SER A 279 -7.32 -3.20 -27.54
CA SER A 279 -7.57 -2.05 -26.68
C SER A 279 -6.52 -1.96 -25.59
N ILE A 280 -6.20 -0.75 -25.15
CA ILE A 280 -5.18 -0.50 -24.13
C ILE A 280 -5.82 0.33 -23.02
N GLN A 281 -5.54 -0.01 -21.77
CA GLN A 281 -5.90 0.77 -20.59
C GLN A 281 -4.67 0.99 -19.71
N VAL A 282 -4.56 2.17 -19.11
CA VAL A 282 -3.44 2.55 -18.23
C VAL A 282 -4.00 3.01 -16.89
N HIS A 283 -3.37 2.57 -15.81
CA HIS A 283 -3.85 2.73 -14.44
C HIS A 283 -2.72 3.12 -13.50
N SER A 284 -3.08 3.69 -12.35
CA SER A 284 -2.16 3.92 -11.23
C SER A 284 -2.30 2.83 -10.18
N LEU A 285 -1.17 2.33 -9.67
CA LEU A 285 -1.11 1.30 -8.62
C LEU A 285 -0.35 1.83 -7.40
N SER A 286 -0.97 1.79 -6.22
CA SER A 286 -0.40 2.34 -4.98
C SER A 286 -0.36 1.26 -3.88
N PRO A 287 0.78 0.58 -3.68
CA PRO A 287 0.94 -0.47 -2.65
C PRO A 287 1.01 0.07 -1.22
N GLY A 288 1.11 1.40 -1.04
CA GLY A 288 1.26 2.00 0.28
C GLY A 288 2.67 1.80 0.85
N MET A 289 2.76 1.63 2.17
CA MET A 289 4.01 1.32 2.85
C MET A 289 4.09 -0.19 3.04
N VAL A 290 5.15 -0.81 2.51
CA VAL A 290 5.29 -2.27 2.51
C VAL A 290 6.64 -2.64 3.08
N PHE A 291 6.67 -3.62 3.99
CA PHE A 291 7.90 -4.19 4.53
C PHE A 291 8.70 -4.89 3.45
N THR A 292 9.61 -4.13 2.84
CA THR A 292 10.53 -4.59 1.82
C THR A 292 11.88 -3.93 2.10
N LYS A 293 12.94 -4.45 1.49
CA LYS A 293 14.26 -3.80 1.53
C LYS A 293 14.22 -2.32 1.13
N LEU A 294 13.36 -1.93 0.19
CA LEU A 294 13.20 -0.53 -0.23
C LEU A 294 12.73 0.40 0.89
N LEU A 295 11.84 -0.09 1.77
CA LEU A 295 11.37 0.67 2.94
C LEU A 295 12.46 0.74 4.00
N LEU A 296 13.14 -0.38 4.25
CA LEU A 296 14.14 -0.51 5.31
C LEU A 296 15.46 0.20 4.99
N ASP A 297 15.92 0.21 3.73
CA ASP A 297 17.08 1.01 3.31
C ASP A 297 16.86 2.51 3.60
N GLY A 298 15.60 2.97 3.58
CA GLY A 298 15.20 4.31 4.01
C GLY A 298 15.23 4.53 5.53
N MET A 299 15.20 3.46 6.33
CA MET A 299 15.23 3.48 7.80
C MET A 299 16.65 3.29 8.37
N TYR A 300 17.46 2.36 7.83
CA TYR A 300 18.79 2.02 8.36
C TYR A 300 19.82 3.14 8.25
N PHE A 301 19.66 4.09 7.32
CA PHE A 301 20.54 5.27 7.28
C PHE A 301 20.34 6.22 8.46
N TRP A 302 19.24 6.08 9.20
CA TRP A 302 18.89 6.97 10.31
C TRP A 302 19.67 6.66 11.60
N THR A 303 20.01 5.40 11.85
CA THR A 303 20.69 4.98 13.09
C THR A 303 22.20 5.21 13.03
N CYS A 304 22.85 5.11 11.86
CA CYS A 304 24.31 5.24 11.77
C CYS A 304 24.83 6.69 11.60
N HIS A 305 24.08 7.61 10.99
CA HIS A 305 24.59 8.98 10.74
C HIS A 305 24.28 9.98 11.86
N ASN A 306 23.26 9.72 12.69
CA ASN A 306 22.89 10.61 13.80
C ASN A 306 23.84 10.55 15.00
N HIS A 307 24.79 9.60 15.02
CA HIS A 307 25.81 9.58 16.07
C HIS A 307 27.03 10.45 15.81
N LYS A 308 27.23 10.99 14.58
CA LYS A 308 28.50 11.65 14.26
C LYS A 308 28.47 13.17 14.01
N HIS A 309 27.38 13.82 13.57
CA HIS A 309 27.52 15.24 13.18
C HIS A 309 26.36 16.24 13.37
N LEU A 310 25.31 15.97 14.15
CA LEU A 310 24.29 17.02 14.45
C LEU A 310 23.88 17.08 15.91
N CYS A 311 24.77 17.59 16.75
CA CYS A 311 24.40 18.19 18.02
C CYS A 311 25.41 19.31 18.28
N HIS A 312 25.09 20.56 17.92
CA HIS A 312 25.48 21.75 18.71
C HIS A 312 25.00 23.09 18.11
N TYR A 313 24.89 23.29 16.79
CA TYR A 313 24.82 24.66 16.25
C TYR A 313 23.46 25.22 15.78
N ARG A 314 22.34 24.59 16.15
CA ARG A 314 21.00 25.17 15.91
C ARG A 314 20.04 25.04 17.10
N PHE A 315 20.61 24.86 18.30
CA PHE A 315 19.88 24.47 19.50
C PHE A 315 19.64 25.59 20.53
N LEU A 316 20.10 26.81 20.29
CA LEU A 316 20.07 27.87 21.32
C LEU A 316 19.03 28.99 21.16
N LEU A 317 18.35 29.11 20.01
CA LEU A 317 17.31 30.15 19.85
C LEU A 317 15.86 29.63 19.92
N PHE A 318 15.66 28.31 19.95
CA PHE A 318 14.33 27.69 20.11
C PHE A 318 14.17 26.89 21.41
N SER A 319 15.24 26.76 22.21
CA SER A 319 15.22 26.03 23.48
C SER A 319 14.70 26.87 24.66
N HIS A 320 14.79 28.19 24.60
CA HIS A 320 14.36 29.02 25.75
C HIS A 320 12.85 29.27 25.86
N ILE A 321 12.07 29.00 24.79
CA ILE A 321 10.60 29.14 24.82
C ILE A 321 9.89 27.80 25.09
N LEU A 322 10.56 26.67 24.89
CA LEU A 322 9.99 25.32 25.08
C LEU A 322 10.51 24.58 26.32
N LEU A 323 11.48 25.12 27.05
CA LEU A 323 11.98 24.48 28.27
C LEU A 323 11.01 24.52 29.47
N SER A 324 9.91 25.29 29.39
CA SER A 324 8.91 25.34 30.47
C SER A 324 7.71 24.42 30.27
N LEU A 325 7.57 23.76 29.11
CA LEU A 325 6.46 22.84 28.82
C LEU A 325 6.96 21.55 28.16
N ASN A 326 7.17 20.55 29.03
CA ASN A 326 7.09 19.11 28.76
C ASN A 326 8.13 18.47 27.82
N CYS A 327 9.16 17.89 28.43
CA CYS A 327 9.93 16.74 27.91
C CYS A 327 9.05 15.58 27.38
N HIS A 328 7.78 15.49 27.81
CA HIS A 328 6.82 14.51 27.30
C HIS A 328 6.49 14.67 25.82
N ILE A 329 6.54 15.88 25.25
CA ILE A 329 6.26 16.08 23.81
C ILE A 329 7.37 15.47 22.95
N TYR A 330 8.63 15.48 23.41
CA TYR A 330 9.76 14.93 22.65
C TYR A 330 9.75 13.39 22.60
N LEU A 331 9.37 12.74 23.71
CA LEU A 331 9.12 11.30 23.76
C LEU A 331 7.88 10.92 22.93
N LEU A 332 6.79 11.71 23.04
CA LEU A 332 5.63 11.55 22.16
C LEU A 332 6.01 11.67 20.68
N TRP A 333 6.92 12.57 20.32
CA TRP A 333 7.35 12.80 18.92
C TRP A 333 8.26 11.69 18.36
N LYS A 334 8.93 10.94 19.23
CA LYS A 334 9.70 9.74 18.85
C LYS A 334 8.75 8.56 18.61
N GLU A 335 7.74 8.40 19.46
CA GLU A 335 6.69 7.38 19.33
C GLU A 335 5.69 7.69 18.18
N LEU A 336 5.33 8.96 17.96
CA LEU A 336 4.52 9.42 16.82
C LEU A 336 5.21 9.25 15.45
N ARG A 337 6.53 9.04 15.42
CA ARG A 337 7.24 8.71 14.16
C ARG A 337 7.30 7.21 13.88
N LYS A 338 7.22 6.37 14.91
CA LYS A 338 7.00 4.92 14.77
C LYS A 338 5.55 4.57 14.41
N PHE A 339 4.62 5.47 14.75
CA PHE A 339 3.18 5.38 14.46
C PHE A 339 2.83 4.99 13.02
N PRO A 340 3.28 5.69 11.95
CA PRO A 340 2.88 5.33 10.59
C PRO A 340 3.42 3.95 10.18
N PHE A 341 4.64 3.59 10.60
CA PHE A 341 5.25 2.31 10.24
C PHE A 341 4.59 1.13 10.97
N GLY A 342 4.33 1.25 12.27
CA GLY A 342 3.71 0.16 13.04
C GLY A 342 2.22 -0.06 12.77
N VAL A 343 1.53 0.94 12.19
CA VAL A 343 0.07 0.91 11.96
C VAL A 343 -0.31 0.75 10.49
N LEU A 344 0.48 1.30 9.57
CA LEU A 344 0.12 1.34 8.15
C LEU A 344 1.03 0.52 7.24
N ALA A 345 2.19 0.03 7.73
CA ALA A 345 3.01 -0.87 6.94
C ALA A 345 2.41 -2.27 6.94
N ALA A 346 2.38 -2.90 5.77
CA ALA A 346 1.86 -4.25 5.57
C ALA A 346 2.94 -5.16 4.98
N GLN A 347 2.73 -6.48 5.09
CA GLN A 347 3.57 -7.45 4.41
C GLN A 347 3.27 -7.45 2.90
N PRO A 348 4.24 -7.76 2.03
CA PRO A 348 4.03 -7.80 0.59
C PRO A 348 2.86 -8.68 0.16
N GLU A 349 2.61 -9.79 0.84
CA GLU A 349 1.53 -10.73 0.54
C GLU A 349 0.16 -10.19 0.93
N GLU A 350 0.06 -9.49 2.08
CA GLU A 350 -1.18 -8.80 2.46
C GLU A 350 -1.54 -7.74 1.42
N VAL A 351 -0.53 -7.05 0.88
CA VAL A 351 -0.68 -6.06 -0.18
C VAL A 351 -1.09 -6.71 -1.49
N ALA A 352 -0.44 -7.80 -1.89
CA ALA A 352 -0.77 -8.52 -3.12
C ALA A 352 -2.20 -9.09 -3.08
N ALA A 353 -2.57 -9.77 -2.00
CA ALA A 353 -3.89 -10.38 -1.81
C ALA A 353 -5.04 -9.35 -1.85
N ASP A 354 -4.77 -8.11 -1.45
CA ASP A 354 -5.73 -7.01 -1.56
C ASP A 354 -5.76 -6.36 -2.96
N LEU A 355 -4.58 -6.15 -3.57
CA LEU A 355 -4.46 -5.36 -4.79
C LEU A 355 -4.70 -6.14 -6.08
N VAL A 356 -4.26 -7.40 -6.19
CA VAL A 356 -4.46 -8.20 -7.40
C VAL A 356 -5.94 -8.38 -7.75
N PRO A 357 -6.86 -8.73 -6.83
CA PRO A 357 -8.28 -8.76 -7.18
C PRO A 357 -8.82 -7.39 -7.62
N LYS A 358 -8.32 -6.27 -7.06
CA LYS A 358 -8.69 -4.91 -7.51
C LYS A 358 -8.13 -4.57 -8.88
N ILE A 359 -6.94 -5.07 -9.22
CA ILE A 359 -6.32 -4.98 -10.56
C ILE A 359 -7.20 -5.72 -11.57
N LEU A 360 -7.53 -6.99 -11.30
CA LEU A 360 -8.34 -7.82 -12.19
C LEU A 360 -9.76 -7.29 -12.36
N ALA A 361 -10.29 -6.56 -11.37
CA ALA A 361 -11.60 -5.93 -11.44
C ALA A 361 -11.63 -4.62 -12.26
N GLN A 362 -10.49 -4.09 -12.71
CA GLN A 362 -10.47 -2.86 -13.50
C GLN A 362 -11.10 -3.09 -14.88
N LYS A 363 -12.05 -2.22 -15.23
CA LYS A 363 -12.73 -2.24 -16.54
C LYS A 363 -12.58 -0.93 -17.32
N THR A 364 -12.20 0.15 -16.64
CA THR A 364 -12.18 1.50 -17.18
C THR A 364 -10.75 2.05 -17.20
N ASN A 365 -10.39 2.71 -18.29
CA ASN A 365 -9.12 3.40 -18.43
C ASN A 365 -8.95 4.45 -17.32
N GLY A 366 -7.73 4.60 -16.79
CA GLY A 366 -7.41 5.59 -15.75
C GLY A 366 -7.77 5.21 -14.32
N GLY A 367 -8.13 3.95 -14.07
CA GLY A 367 -8.38 3.45 -12.71
C GLY A 367 -7.21 3.68 -11.74
N ILE A 368 -7.53 3.93 -10.47
CA ILE A 368 -6.56 4.05 -9.37
C ILE A 368 -6.80 2.89 -8.41
N VAL A 369 -5.79 2.04 -8.25
CA VAL A 369 -5.83 0.88 -7.36
C VAL A 369 -4.93 1.18 -6.15
N GLU A 370 -5.53 1.43 -4.98
CA GLU A 370 -4.81 1.78 -3.75
C GLU A 370 -5.03 0.75 -2.63
N PHE A 371 -3.94 0.44 -1.91
CA PHE A 371 -3.98 -0.42 -0.73
C PHE A 371 -4.41 0.36 0.52
N LEU A 372 -3.84 1.56 0.71
CA LEU A 372 -4.17 2.45 1.82
C LEU A 372 -5.36 3.34 1.47
N THR A 373 -6.56 2.79 1.62
CA THR A 373 -7.82 3.53 1.52
C THR A 373 -8.19 4.18 2.86
N THR A 374 -9.04 5.20 2.82
CA THR A 374 -9.45 5.94 4.04
C THR A 374 -10.07 5.03 5.09
N ASP A 375 -10.95 4.12 4.67
CA ASP A 375 -11.59 3.10 5.49
C ASP A 375 -10.58 2.14 6.13
N ARG A 376 -9.57 1.68 5.38
CA ARG A 376 -8.52 0.80 5.93
C ARG A 376 -7.67 1.53 6.96
N ILE A 377 -7.31 2.80 6.68
CA ILE A 377 -6.56 3.64 7.63
C ILE A 377 -7.35 3.83 8.93
N LEU A 378 -8.64 4.15 8.84
CA LEU A 378 -9.52 4.32 10.00
C LEU A 378 -9.69 3.00 10.77
N THR A 379 -9.82 1.88 10.07
CA THR A 379 -9.94 0.56 10.68
C THR A 379 -8.67 0.18 11.45
N LYS A 380 -7.49 0.28 10.82
CA LYS A 380 -6.20 0.01 11.48
C LYS A 380 -5.96 0.94 12.67
N PHE A 381 -6.37 2.21 12.55
CA PHE A 381 -6.32 3.15 13.66
C PHE A 381 -7.23 2.71 14.83
N PHE A 382 -8.47 2.32 14.54
CA PHE A 382 -9.40 1.83 15.56
C PHE A 382 -8.89 0.55 16.23
N GLU A 383 -8.39 -0.41 15.45
CA GLU A 383 -7.83 -1.65 15.98
C GLU A 383 -6.63 -1.41 16.90
N ARG A 384 -5.72 -0.52 16.51
CA ARG A 384 -4.52 -0.24 17.30
C ARG A 384 -4.82 0.58 18.56
N PHE A 385 -5.64 1.63 18.45
CA PHE A 385 -5.80 2.60 19.54
C PHE A 385 -7.03 2.38 20.40
N VAL A 386 -8.11 1.83 19.83
CA VAL A 386 -9.35 1.56 20.57
C VAL A 386 -9.37 0.13 21.07
N LEU A 387 -9.07 -0.85 20.21
CA LEU A 387 -9.05 -2.27 20.60
C LEU A 387 -7.72 -2.73 21.19
N GLN A 388 -6.68 -1.87 21.18
CA GLN A 388 -5.33 -2.19 21.67
C GLN A 388 -4.75 -3.48 21.07
N LYS A 389 -5.14 -3.84 19.83
CA LYS A 389 -4.57 -5.00 19.16
C LYS A 389 -3.08 -4.77 18.92
N LYS A 390 -2.27 -5.77 19.28
CA LYS A 390 -0.84 -5.75 18.98
C LYS A 390 -0.62 -5.89 17.47
N SER A 391 0.41 -5.23 16.94
CA SER A 391 0.78 -5.45 15.54
C SER A 391 1.35 -6.86 15.41
N GLU A 392 0.95 -7.55 14.36
CA GLU A 392 1.42 -8.90 14.04
C GLU A 392 2.83 -8.87 13.43
N TYR A 393 3.31 -7.70 13.01
CA TYR A 393 4.54 -7.54 12.24
C TYR A 393 5.61 -6.71 12.92
N ILE A 394 5.22 -5.78 13.79
CA ILE A 394 6.15 -4.95 14.56
C ILE A 394 5.80 -5.09 16.04
N ASP A 395 6.77 -5.46 16.86
CA ASP A 395 6.59 -5.51 18.31
C ASP A 395 6.49 -4.09 18.92
N ASP A 396 6.20 -4.01 20.22
CA ASP A 396 6.06 -2.71 20.87
C ASP A 396 7.38 -1.90 20.95
N ASP A 397 8.53 -2.56 20.71
CA ASP A 397 9.86 -1.95 20.67
C ASP A 397 10.24 -1.42 19.28
N GLY A 398 9.51 -1.85 18.23
CA GLY A 398 9.75 -1.44 16.85
C GLY A 398 10.54 -2.46 16.02
N ASN A 399 10.75 -3.69 16.52
CA ASN A 399 11.43 -4.76 15.81
C ASN A 399 10.45 -5.57 14.96
N VAL A 400 10.94 -6.11 13.84
CA VAL A 400 10.16 -7.01 12.99
C VAL A 400 9.91 -8.33 13.73
N ILE A 401 8.65 -8.72 13.86
CA ILE A 401 8.25 -10.01 14.42
C ILE A 401 8.56 -11.08 13.38
N LYS A 402 9.45 -12.02 13.71
CA LYS A 402 9.84 -13.12 12.82
C LYS A 402 8.81 -14.24 12.86
N VAL A 403 8.41 -14.71 11.69
CA VAL A 403 7.52 -15.86 11.48
C VAL A 403 8.34 -17.15 11.64
N PRO A 404 7.90 -18.10 12.47
CA PRO A 404 8.61 -19.38 12.64
C PRO A 404 8.74 -20.15 11.31
N GLY A 405 9.94 -20.68 11.03
CA GLY A 405 10.22 -21.48 9.83
C GLY A 405 10.59 -20.67 8.58
N GLU A 406 10.48 -19.35 8.64
CA GLU A 406 10.84 -18.46 7.53
C GLU A 406 12.29 -17.99 7.64
N GLN A 407 12.94 -17.83 6.49
CA GLN A 407 14.29 -17.27 6.43
C GLN A 407 14.23 -15.74 6.36
N TYR A 408 15.20 -15.08 6.98
CA TYR A 408 15.30 -13.62 7.01
C TYR A 408 16.72 -13.19 6.64
N ASP A 409 16.85 -12.07 5.93
CA ASP A 409 18.14 -11.46 5.66
C ASP A 409 18.70 -10.72 6.89
N ALA A 410 19.90 -10.15 6.75
CA ALA A 410 20.56 -9.41 7.82
C ALA A 410 19.80 -8.14 8.25
N ASP A 411 18.96 -7.61 7.36
CA ASP A 411 18.12 -6.43 7.58
C ASP A 411 16.75 -6.81 8.19
N GLY A 412 16.52 -8.10 8.49
CA GLY A 412 15.29 -8.60 9.08
C GLY A 412 14.10 -8.67 8.12
N VAL A 413 14.35 -8.63 6.80
CA VAL A 413 13.34 -8.87 5.76
C VAL A 413 13.23 -10.36 5.48
N ARG A 414 12.02 -10.89 5.35
CA ARG A 414 11.82 -12.30 4.99
C ARG A 414 12.42 -12.57 3.60
N ALA A 415 13.12 -13.69 3.43
CA ALA A 415 13.73 -14.06 2.16
C ALA A 415 12.70 -14.05 1.03
N LEU A 416 13.08 -13.48 -0.12
CA LEU A 416 12.23 -13.18 -1.29
C LEU A 416 11.18 -12.06 -1.09
N TYR A 417 11.09 -11.44 0.09
CA TYR A 417 10.17 -10.34 0.39
C TYR A 417 10.89 -9.02 0.68
#